data_AF-V2YHX0-F1
#
_entry.id   AF-V2YHX0-F1
#
_cell.length_a   1.000
_cell.length_b   1.000
_cell.length_c   1.000
_cell.angle_alpha   90.00
_cell.angle_beta   90.00
_cell.angle_gamma   90.00
#
_symmetry.space_group_name_H-M   'P 1'
#
loop_
_entity.id
_entity.type
_entity.pdbx_description
1 polymer ?
#
loop_
_entity_poly.entity_id
_entity_poly.type
_entity_poly.pdbx_seq_one_letter_code
_entity_poly.pdbx_strand_id
1 'polypeptide(L)'
;MVPSDKQRYTILVADDSEMNRSILRSMLEESYDIIEAEDGLQAVALLQQMEQEISLVLLDIVMPNMDGFDVLSAMNKYEWITSVPVIMISAENTREFIERAYDMGVTDYISRPFDMMVVRRRVINTLMLYAKQRRLANMVNEQIYQKEKVNNLMISILSHIVEFRNEESGLHVLHIQTMTELLLKSLMRKTDKYKLDRETINLISNASTLHDVGKIGIPVEILNKPGKFTPEEFAIMKGHSQMGAEMMKGVPFQDEPLVRYAYEICRWHHERYDGRGYPDGLVGEDIPISAQVVALADVYDALTSERVYKPAHSHEKALSMILNGECGTFQPLLLECLVESSDIIQREMAVDTVARGDQRIIENTATELAQYEELSSADRTLHILEYERCKYRFFMDMSKDILFEYTCDPPMLALSPWGARRLGLEESIVDPHIGDRLQDQIGPQELRDLLRHTTPEEPIVEYRCQARLDGQNRPVRITSRAMWSSDEPPQYTGAIGKVAECEEEEGAS
;
A
#
# COMPACT_ATOMS: atom_id res chain seq x y z
N MET A 1 -6.45 13.34 38.28
CA MET A 1 -5.43 12.64 37.49
C MET A 1 -5.21 13.46 36.23
N VAL A 2 -4.07 14.13 36.15
CA VAL A 2 -3.64 14.87 34.95
C VAL A 2 -3.03 13.82 34.01
N PRO A 3 -3.43 13.74 32.74
CA PRO A 3 -2.78 12.85 31.78
C PRO A 3 -1.32 13.29 31.61
N SER A 4 -0.41 12.34 31.79
CA SER A 4 1.05 12.47 31.58
C SER A 4 1.34 12.52 30.07
N ASP A 5 2.20 13.46 29.66
CA ASP A 5 2.72 13.73 28.31
C ASP A 5 1.73 13.86 27.15
N LYS A 6 1.09 15.03 27.06
CA LYS A 6 0.63 15.55 25.76
C LYS A 6 1.82 16.21 25.06
N GLN A 7 2.24 15.64 23.93
CA GLN A 7 3.14 16.29 22.98
C GLN A 7 2.69 17.73 22.74
N ARG A 8 3.53 18.71 23.11
CA ARG A 8 3.21 20.13 22.98
C ARG A 8 3.28 20.51 21.51
N TYR A 9 2.34 21.35 21.05
CA TYR A 9 2.40 21.88 19.69
C TYR A 9 3.59 22.84 19.56
N THR A 10 4.32 22.72 18.46
CA THR A 10 5.45 23.57 18.13
C THR A 10 4.99 24.73 17.25
N ILE A 11 5.36 25.96 17.61
CA ILE A 11 5.06 27.18 16.86
C ILE A 11 6.37 27.78 16.36
N LEU A 12 6.47 27.98 15.05
CA LEU A 12 7.56 28.73 14.43
C LEU A 12 7.20 30.23 14.41
N VAL A 13 8.05 31.06 14.98
CA VAL A 13 7.93 32.53 14.96
C VAL A 13 9.04 33.10 14.07
N ALA A 14 8.66 33.60 12.90
CA ALA A 14 9.56 34.24 11.95
C ALA A 14 9.32 35.76 11.95
N ASP A 15 10.28 36.53 12.46
CA ASP A 15 10.21 37.99 12.59
C ASP A 15 11.64 38.52 12.69
N ASP A 16 11.96 39.63 12.01
CA ASP A 16 13.31 40.18 12.00
C ASP A 16 13.71 40.82 13.33
N SER A 17 12.72 41.26 14.11
CA SER A 17 12.92 41.90 15.40
C SER A 17 13.02 40.89 16.54
N GLU A 18 14.20 40.81 17.17
CA GLU A 18 14.42 40.01 18.39
C GLU A 18 13.43 40.36 19.51
N MET A 19 13.05 41.64 19.61
CA MET A 19 12.05 42.11 20.58
C MET A 19 10.68 41.48 20.30
N ASN A 20 10.23 41.46 19.05
CA ASN A 20 8.93 40.86 18.69
C ASN A 20 8.93 39.35 18.94
N ARG A 21 10.00 38.65 18.54
CA ARG A 21 10.17 37.21 18.81
C ARG A 21 10.10 36.92 20.31
N SER A 22 10.82 37.68 21.12
CA SER A 22 10.82 37.56 22.59
C SER A 22 9.43 37.83 23.19
N ILE A 23 8.69 38.82 22.68
CA ILE A 23 7.33 39.11 23.12
C ILE A 23 6.42 37.92 22.80
N LEU A 24 6.37 37.47 21.54
CA LEU A 24 5.51 36.36 21.12
C LEU A 24 5.86 35.04 21.84
N ARG A 25 7.15 34.77 22.06
CA ARG A 25 7.63 33.66 22.89
C ARG A 25 7.05 33.76 24.29
N SER A 26 7.23 34.88 24.99
CA SER A 26 6.68 35.08 26.35
C SER A 26 5.16 34.93 26.41
N MET A 27 4.45 35.22 25.31
CA MET A 27 3.01 35.05 25.23
C MET A 27 2.58 33.57 25.13
N LEU A 28 3.41 32.70 24.56
CA LEU A 28 3.02 31.37 24.10
C LEU A 28 3.80 30.21 24.75
N GLU A 29 4.99 30.46 25.30
CA GLU A 29 5.93 29.45 25.84
C GLU A 29 5.40 28.66 27.05
N GLU A 30 4.35 29.15 27.71
CA GLU A 30 3.68 28.42 28.79
C GLU A 30 2.91 27.19 28.27
N SER A 31 2.39 27.26 27.04
CA SER A 31 1.50 26.24 26.45
C SER A 31 2.10 25.53 25.23
N TYR A 32 3.07 26.13 24.55
CA TYR A 32 3.59 25.67 23.27
C TYR A 32 5.12 25.68 23.24
N ASP A 33 5.71 24.84 22.40
CA ASP A 33 7.15 24.88 22.15
C ASP A 33 7.42 25.91 21.06
N ILE A 34 8.37 26.81 21.27
CA ILE A 34 8.59 27.97 20.38
C ILE A 34 9.94 27.81 19.69
N ILE A 35 9.90 27.81 18.36
CA ILE A 35 11.06 27.89 17.49
C ILE A 35 11.07 29.29 16.87
N GLU A 36 12.25 29.90 16.77
CA GLU A 36 12.40 31.25 16.24
C GLU A 36 13.22 31.24 14.95
N ALA A 37 12.82 32.10 14.01
CA ALA A 37 13.57 32.44 12.82
C ALA A 37 13.73 33.96 12.73
N GLU A 38 14.95 34.42 12.43
CA GLU A 38 15.27 35.84 12.30
C GLU A 38 15.01 36.40 10.89
N ASP A 39 14.78 35.54 9.90
CA ASP A 39 14.38 35.93 8.55
C ASP A 39 13.63 34.80 7.82
N GLY A 40 13.15 35.09 6.61
CA GLY A 40 12.43 34.12 5.79
C GLY A 40 13.29 32.95 5.30
N LEU A 41 14.61 33.13 5.13
CA LEU A 41 15.51 32.04 4.71
C LEU A 41 15.63 30.99 5.81
N GLN A 42 15.81 31.43 7.05
CA GLN A 42 15.84 30.55 8.20
C GLN A 42 14.49 29.86 8.41
N ALA A 43 13.38 30.59 8.23
CA ALA A 43 12.04 30.01 8.34
C ALA A 43 11.81 28.87 7.33
N VAL A 44 12.20 29.08 6.05
CA VAL A 44 12.11 28.05 5.01
C VAL A 44 13.05 26.87 5.30
N ALA A 45 14.26 27.12 5.81
CA ALA A 45 15.18 26.04 6.18
C ALA A 45 14.62 25.17 7.32
N LEU A 46 13.99 25.78 8.32
CA LEU A 46 13.33 25.06 9.42
C LEU A 46 12.12 24.27 8.93
N LEU A 47 11.25 24.86 8.08
CA LEU A 47 10.15 24.13 7.45
C LEU A 47 10.67 22.93 6.66
N GLN A 48 11.74 23.10 5.88
CA GLN A 48 12.32 22.00 5.12
C GLN A 48 12.85 20.86 6.02
N GLN A 49 13.38 21.17 7.21
CA GLN A 49 13.97 20.18 8.11
C GLN A 49 12.94 19.49 9.03
N MET A 50 11.91 20.21 9.47
CA MET A 50 11.04 19.78 10.56
C MET A 50 9.57 20.20 10.37
N GLU A 51 9.09 20.34 9.14
CA GLU A 51 7.67 20.68 8.86
C GLU A 51 6.66 19.79 9.60
N GLN A 52 6.93 18.49 9.76
CA GLN A 52 6.03 17.58 10.47
C GLN A 52 5.89 17.88 11.98
N GLU A 53 6.87 18.57 12.56
CA GLU A 53 6.86 18.96 13.97
C GLU A 53 6.21 20.34 14.16
N ILE A 54 6.29 21.21 13.14
CA ILE A 54 5.74 22.57 13.19
C ILE A 54 4.22 22.52 13.01
N SER A 55 3.50 23.01 14.02
CA SER A 55 2.04 22.99 14.07
C SER A 55 1.39 24.30 13.62
N LEU A 56 2.14 25.39 13.62
CA LEU A 56 1.69 26.72 13.21
C LEU A 56 2.89 27.63 12.94
N VAL A 57 2.80 28.51 11.95
CA VAL A 57 3.78 29.58 11.70
C VAL A 57 3.16 30.93 12.01
N LEU A 58 3.84 31.71 12.84
CA LEU A 58 3.65 33.14 13.02
C LEU A 58 4.67 33.85 12.14
N LEU A 59 4.22 34.50 11.06
CA LEU A 59 5.10 34.98 10.00
C LEU A 59 4.98 36.50 9.82
N ASP A 60 6.07 37.23 10.03
CA ASP A 60 6.12 38.64 9.68
C ASP A 60 6.10 38.84 8.16
N ILE A 61 5.49 39.94 7.71
CA ILE A 61 5.51 40.34 6.30
C ILE A 61 6.89 40.87 5.93
N VAL A 62 7.45 41.75 6.75
CA VAL A 62 8.65 42.53 6.38
C VAL A 62 9.87 41.95 7.09
N MET A 63 10.69 41.22 6.36
CA MET A 63 11.94 40.64 6.86
C MET A 63 13.08 40.86 5.85
N PRO A 64 14.34 40.93 6.30
CA PRO A 64 15.49 41.00 5.40
C PRO A 64 15.70 39.67 4.66
N ASN A 65 16.45 39.71 3.55
CA ASN A 65 16.81 38.56 2.69
C ASN A 65 15.64 37.89 1.95
N MET A 66 14.61 37.47 2.68
CA MET A 66 13.41 36.81 2.19
C MET A 66 12.22 37.28 3.03
N ASP A 67 11.22 37.89 2.37
CA ASP A 67 10.06 38.45 3.05
C ASP A 67 8.96 37.39 3.30
N GLY A 68 7.91 37.76 4.03
CA GLY A 68 6.82 36.82 4.36
C GLY A 68 6.08 36.29 3.14
N PHE A 69 5.97 37.06 2.06
CA PHE A 69 5.34 36.59 0.82
C PHE A 69 6.25 35.64 0.03
N ASP A 70 7.56 35.82 0.09
CA ASP A 70 8.52 34.88 -0.47
C ASP A 70 8.47 33.54 0.28
N VAL A 71 8.34 33.57 1.61
CA VAL A 71 8.12 32.36 2.43
C VAL A 71 6.82 31.67 2.04
N LEU A 72 5.70 32.40 1.92
CA LEU A 72 4.43 31.83 1.45
C LEU A 72 4.53 31.26 0.03
N SER A 73 5.32 31.88 -0.85
CA SER A 73 5.57 31.36 -2.20
C SER A 73 6.34 30.03 -2.14
N ALA A 74 7.33 29.92 -1.24
CA ALA A 74 8.01 28.66 -0.99
C ALA A 74 7.05 27.60 -0.40
N MET A 75 6.23 27.97 0.59
CA MET A 75 5.25 27.05 1.18
C MET A 75 4.22 26.53 0.17
N ASN A 76 3.77 27.37 -0.78
CA ASN A 76 2.90 26.93 -1.87
C ASN A 76 3.65 26.01 -2.85
N LYS A 77 4.89 26.35 -3.21
CA LYS A 77 5.72 25.53 -4.11
C LYS A 77 6.01 24.13 -3.57
N TYR A 78 6.20 24.02 -2.25
CA TYR A 78 6.49 22.76 -1.56
C TYR A 78 5.26 22.16 -0.85
N GLU A 79 4.07 22.73 -1.06
CA GLU A 79 2.81 22.29 -0.47
C GLU A 79 2.81 22.20 1.08
N TRP A 80 3.61 23.00 1.76
CA TRP A 80 3.59 23.10 3.23
C TRP A 80 2.40 23.89 3.75
N ILE A 81 1.82 24.77 2.92
CA ILE A 81 0.69 25.63 3.31
C ILE A 81 -0.59 24.84 3.57
N THR A 82 -0.70 23.62 3.03
CA THR A 82 -1.87 22.74 3.22
C THR A 82 -1.84 22.02 4.57
N SER A 83 -0.65 21.76 5.12
CA SER A 83 -0.45 21.04 6.38
C SER A 83 -0.19 21.97 7.56
N VAL A 84 0.54 23.07 7.34
CA VAL A 84 0.94 24.00 8.40
C VAL A 84 0.22 25.33 8.25
N PRO A 85 -0.71 25.68 9.16
CA PRO A 85 -1.37 26.98 9.12
C PRO A 85 -0.39 28.12 9.36
N VAL A 86 -0.59 29.21 8.61
CA VAL A 86 0.18 30.45 8.78
C VAL A 86 -0.76 31.53 9.31
N ILE A 87 -0.34 32.18 10.40
CA ILE A 87 -0.91 33.44 10.83
C ILE A 87 0.12 34.53 10.53
N MET A 88 -0.25 35.44 9.64
CA MET A 88 0.60 36.57 9.32
C MET A 88 0.60 37.59 10.46
N ILE A 89 1.75 38.19 10.69
CA ILE A 89 1.95 39.27 11.65
C ILE A 89 2.36 40.50 10.86
N SER A 90 1.73 41.65 11.13
CA SER A 90 2.22 42.89 10.53
C SER A 90 1.71 44.15 11.25
N ALA A 91 2.46 45.24 11.07
CA ALA A 91 2.06 46.59 11.46
C ALA A 91 1.27 47.31 10.35
N GLU A 92 1.37 46.83 9.11
CA GLU A 92 0.75 47.37 7.91
C GLU A 92 -0.57 46.65 7.61
N ASN A 93 -1.69 47.35 7.85
CA ASN A 93 -3.04 46.82 7.68
C ASN A 93 -3.71 47.30 6.38
N THR A 94 -2.91 47.59 5.34
CA THR A 94 -3.44 48.02 4.05
C THR A 94 -4.20 46.88 3.41
N ARG A 95 -5.40 47.17 2.89
CA ARG A 95 -6.31 46.16 2.33
C ARG A 95 -5.67 45.26 1.28
N GLU A 96 -4.81 45.82 0.43
CA GLU A 96 -4.10 45.10 -0.64
C GLU A 96 -3.18 43.99 -0.10
N PHE A 97 -2.47 44.24 1.00
CA PHE A 97 -1.59 43.24 1.62
C PHE A 97 -2.37 42.09 2.26
N ILE A 98 -3.49 42.41 2.90
CA ILE A 98 -4.35 41.40 3.54
C ILE A 98 -5.01 40.52 2.48
N GLU A 99 -5.55 41.11 1.41
CA GLU A 99 -6.14 40.36 0.29
C GLU A 99 -5.10 39.44 -0.36
N ARG A 100 -3.90 39.96 -0.66
CA ARG A 100 -2.79 39.14 -1.20
C ARG A 100 -2.40 37.98 -0.28
N ALA A 101 -2.37 38.19 1.03
CA ALA A 101 -2.02 37.14 1.99
C ALA A 101 -3.05 36.00 1.97
N TYR A 102 -4.35 36.33 1.96
CA TYR A 102 -5.40 35.32 1.87
C TYR A 102 -5.37 34.57 0.54
N ASP A 103 -5.11 35.26 -0.58
CA ASP A 103 -4.97 34.62 -1.90
C ASP A 103 -3.81 33.60 -1.95
N MET A 104 -2.84 33.72 -1.04
CA MET A 104 -1.70 32.82 -0.91
C MET A 104 -1.90 31.70 0.13
N GLY A 105 -3.10 31.58 0.72
CA GLY A 105 -3.46 30.49 1.63
C GLY A 105 -3.23 30.76 3.12
N VAL A 106 -2.99 32.01 3.52
CA VAL A 106 -2.86 32.39 4.93
C VAL A 106 -4.16 32.12 5.70
N THR A 107 -4.05 31.54 6.89
CA THR A 107 -5.21 31.20 7.71
C THR A 107 -5.79 32.41 8.42
N ASP A 108 -4.93 33.26 8.99
CA ASP A 108 -5.37 34.42 9.75
C ASP A 108 -4.29 35.51 9.85
N TYR A 109 -4.61 36.65 10.46
CA TYR A 109 -3.73 37.80 10.58
C TYR A 109 -3.76 38.45 11.97
N ILE A 110 -2.60 38.77 12.53
CA ILE A 110 -2.43 39.50 13.80
C ILE A 110 -1.79 40.86 13.54
N SER A 111 -2.51 41.93 13.87
CA SER A 111 -2.00 43.29 13.80
C SER A 111 -1.15 43.63 15.03
N ARG A 112 -0.05 44.36 14.83
CA ARG A 112 0.70 45.02 15.91
C ARG A 112 -0.04 46.30 16.39
N PRO A 113 0.07 46.70 17.67
CA PRO A 113 0.79 46.04 18.78
C PRO A 113 0.10 44.75 19.25
N PHE A 114 0.89 43.79 19.74
CA PHE A 114 0.37 42.48 20.15
C PHE A 114 -0.46 42.56 21.44
N ASP A 115 -1.70 42.09 21.36
CA ASP A 115 -2.53 41.81 22.52
C ASP A 115 -2.43 40.32 22.88
N MET A 116 -1.97 40.03 24.09
CA MET A 116 -1.79 38.67 24.62
C MET A 116 -3.03 37.80 24.44
N MET A 117 -4.22 38.34 24.73
CA MET A 117 -5.47 37.59 24.65
C MET A 117 -5.82 37.29 23.20
N VAL A 118 -5.63 38.26 22.29
CA VAL A 118 -5.89 38.07 20.86
C VAL A 118 -4.94 37.04 20.25
N VAL A 119 -3.63 37.16 20.51
CA VAL A 119 -2.61 36.21 20.00
C VAL A 119 -2.92 34.79 20.48
N ARG A 120 -3.08 34.60 21.80
CA ARG A 120 -3.40 33.27 22.36
C ARG A 120 -4.70 32.71 21.76
N ARG A 121 -5.75 33.52 21.61
CA ARG A 121 -7.04 33.04 21.09
C ARG A 121 -6.97 32.64 19.62
N ARG A 122 -6.29 33.43 18.77
CA ARG A 122 -6.13 33.11 17.34
C ARG A 122 -5.26 31.87 17.14
N VAL A 123 -4.16 31.74 17.89
CA VAL A 123 -3.32 30.54 17.89
C VAL A 123 -4.12 29.31 18.32
N ILE A 124 -4.83 29.37 19.46
CA ILE A 124 -5.66 28.24 19.94
C ILE A 124 -6.72 27.85 18.91
N ASN A 125 -7.47 28.82 18.38
CA ASN A 125 -8.54 28.55 17.42
C ASN A 125 -7.99 27.90 16.14
N THR A 126 -6.86 28.40 15.64
CA THR A 126 -6.22 27.89 14.42
C THR A 126 -5.68 26.47 14.63
N LEU A 127 -4.95 26.25 15.73
CA LEU A 127 -4.48 24.90 16.10
C LEU A 127 -5.64 23.93 16.27
N MET A 128 -6.73 24.34 16.93
CA MET A 128 -7.92 23.50 17.09
C MET A 128 -8.62 23.20 15.77
N LEU A 129 -8.67 24.15 14.83
CA LEU A 129 -9.25 23.95 13.51
C LEU A 129 -8.47 22.89 12.74
N TYR A 130 -7.15 23.03 12.64
CA TYR A 130 -6.29 22.10 11.91
C TYR A 130 -6.20 20.74 12.60
N ALA A 131 -6.19 20.69 13.93
CA ALA A 131 -6.28 19.43 14.67
C ALA A 131 -7.60 18.69 14.40
N LYS A 132 -8.72 19.40 14.28
CA LYS A 132 -10.02 18.81 13.90
C LYS A 132 -10.03 18.35 12.45
N GLN A 133 -9.50 19.13 11.52
CA GLN A 133 -9.39 18.75 10.11
C GLN A 133 -8.52 17.49 9.95
N ARG A 134 -7.34 17.46 10.57
CA ARG A 134 -6.45 16.28 10.57
C ARG A 134 -7.14 15.05 11.19
N ARG A 135 -7.89 15.24 12.27
CA ARG A 135 -8.67 14.14 12.87
C ARG A 135 -9.75 13.62 11.92
N LEU A 136 -10.49 14.51 11.26
CA LEU A 136 -11.52 14.11 10.28
C LEU A 136 -10.90 13.39 9.09
N ALA A 137 -9.79 13.91 8.55
CA ALA A 137 -9.02 13.26 7.49
C ALA A 137 -8.57 11.84 7.91
N ASN A 138 -7.96 11.71 9.08
CA ASN A 138 -7.55 10.40 9.60
C ASN A 138 -8.73 9.44 9.79
N MET A 139 -9.89 9.94 10.26
CA MET A 139 -11.10 9.12 10.39
C MET A 139 -11.62 8.63 9.04
N VAL A 140 -11.58 9.48 8.00
CA VAL A 140 -11.96 9.08 6.64
C VAL A 140 -10.99 8.05 6.09
N ASN A 141 -9.68 8.27 6.25
CA ASN A 141 -8.64 7.32 5.84
C ASN A 141 -8.83 5.96 6.50
N GLU A 142 -9.05 5.94 7.82
CA GLU A 142 -9.31 4.72 8.58
C GLU A 142 -10.59 4.03 8.11
N GLN A 143 -11.67 4.78 7.88
CA GLN A 143 -12.93 4.21 7.38
C GLN A 143 -12.78 3.57 6.00
N ILE A 144 -12.05 4.22 5.09
CA ILE A 144 -11.76 3.67 3.76
C ILE A 144 -10.93 2.39 3.88
N TYR A 145 -9.86 2.41 4.66
CA TYR A 145 -9.01 1.26 4.90
C TYR A 145 -9.80 0.07 5.48
N GLN A 146 -10.61 0.31 6.51
CA GLN A 146 -11.45 -0.73 7.12
C GLN A 146 -12.52 -1.25 6.15
N LYS A 147 -13.14 -0.38 5.35
CA LYS A 147 -14.11 -0.77 4.31
C LYS A 147 -13.46 -1.69 3.28
N GLU A 148 -12.27 -1.34 2.77
CA GLU A 148 -11.53 -2.16 1.81
C GLU A 148 -11.09 -3.50 2.42
N LYS A 149 -10.61 -3.49 3.67
CA LYS A 149 -10.26 -4.70 4.40
C LYS A 149 -11.46 -5.65 4.55
N VAL A 150 -12.61 -5.13 4.96
CA VAL A 150 -13.84 -5.92 5.11
C VAL A 150 -14.33 -6.42 3.76
N ASN A 151 -14.26 -5.61 2.70
CA ASN A 151 -14.65 -6.01 1.34
C ASN A 151 -13.80 -7.18 0.83
N ASN A 152 -12.48 -7.08 0.94
CA ASN A 152 -11.56 -8.15 0.54
C ASN A 152 -11.75 -9.42 1.38
N LEU A 153 -12.02 -9.29 2.68
CA LEU A 153 -12.36 -10.43 3.53
C LEU A 153 -13.66 -11.13 3.07
N MET A 154 -14.71 -10.37 2.73
CA MET A 154 -15.95 -10.94 2.20
C MET A 154 -15.71 -11.68 0.88
N ILE A 155 -14.93 -11.09 -0.03
CA ILE A 155 -14.54 -11.73 -1.28
C ILE A 155 -13.80 -13.04 -1.00
N SER A 156 -12.79 -13.03 -0.14
CA SER A 156 -12.03 -14.23 0.24
C SER A 156 -12.93 -15.32 0.84
N ILE A 157 -13.89 -14.96 1.70
CA ILE A 157 -14.86 -15.91 2.27
C ILE A 157 -15.73 -16.53 1.18
N LEU A 158 -16.28 -15.72 0.26
CA LEU A 158 -17.12 -16.21 -0.83
C LEU A 158 -16.33 -17.13 -1.77
N SER A 159 -15.10 -16.76 -2.10
CA SER A 159 -14.17 -17.58 -2.89
C SER A 159 -13.95 -18.94 -2.24
N HIS A 160 -13.60 -18.96 -0.95
CA HIS A 160 -13.41 -20.21 -0.20
C HIS A 160 -14.65 -21.08 -0.17
N ILE A 161 -15.86 -20.50 -0.10
CA ILE A 161 -17.10 -21.28 -0.12
C ILE A 161 -17.31 -21.97 -1.48
N VAL A 162 -17.02 -21.28 -2.59
CA VAL A 162 -17.13 -21.85 -3.95
C VAL A 162 -16.05 -22.92 -4.16
N GLU A 163 -14.81 -22.63 -3.79
CA GLU A 163 -13.67 -23.54 -3.95
C GLU A 163 -13.77 -24.80 -3.07
N PHE A 164 -14.32 -24.70 -1.86
CA PHE A 164 -14.52 -25.85 -0.97
C PHE A 164 -15.39 -26.94 -1.61
N ARG A 165 -16.31 -26.57 -2.52
CA ARG A 165 -17.12 -27.54 -3.26
C ARG A 165 -16.36 -28.25 -4.37
N ASN A 166 -15.31 -27.63 -4.89
CA ASN A 166 -14.56 -28.02 -6.08
C ASN A 166 -13.24 -28.76 -5.80
N GLU A 167 -12.83 -28.86 -4.53
CA GLU A 167 -11.47 -29.31 -4.15
C GLU A 167 -10.35 -28.49 -4.85
N GLU A 168 -10.66 -27.28 -5.33
CA GLU A 168 -9.69 -26.33 -5.89
C GLU A 168 -8.99 -25.57 -4.75
N SER A 169 -7.72 -25.19 -4.96
CA SER A 169 -6.92 -24.50 -3.94
C SER A 169 -7.44 -23.09 -3.67
N GLY A 170 -7.36 -22.65 -2.41
CA GLY A 170 -7.76 -21.31 -1.92
C GLY A 170 -7.16 -20.08 -2.62
N LEU A 171 -6.12 -20.28 -3.43
CA LEU A 171 -5.32 -19.23 -4.07
C LEU A 171 -5.83 -18.83 -5.45
N HIS A 172 -6.61 -19.70 -6.09
CA HIS A 172 -7.02 -19.55 -7.49
C HIS A 172 -7.71 -18.21 -7.72
N VAL A 173 -8.73 -17.88 -6.92
CA VAL A 173 -9.46 -16.63 -7.09
C VAL A 173 -8.57 -15.39 -6.90
N LEU A 174 -7.63 -15.41 -5.95
CA LEU A 174 -6.69 -14.29 -5.79
C LEU A 174 -5.78 -14.15 -7.00
N HIS A 175 -5.30 -15.25 -7.56
CA HIS A 175 -4.48 -15.24 -8.78
C HIS A 175 -5.26 -14.66 -9.97
N ILE A 176 -6.51 -15.08 -10.17
CA ILE A 176 -7.37 -14.51 -11.22
C ILE A 176 -7.53 -13.01 -11.02
N GLN A 177 -7.81 -12.57 -9.80
CA GLN A 177 -7.99 -11.16 -9.46
C GLN A 177 -6.72 -10.34 -9.75
N THR A 178 -5.55 -10.89 -9.41
CA THR A 178 -4.25 -10.23 -9.57
C THR A 178 -3.85 -10.15 -11.04
N MET A 179 -3.99 -11.26 -11.75
CA MET A 179 -3.66 -11.35 -13.16
C MET A 179 -4.60 -10.48 -14.01
N THR A 180 -5.88 -10.44 -13.67
CA THR A 180 -6.86 -9.55 -14.32
C THR A 180 -6.44 -8.09 -14.19
N GLU A 181 -6.03 -7.67 -13.00
CA GLU A 181 -5.57 -6.30 -12.75
C GLU A 181 -4.30 -5.96 -13.55
N LEU A 182 -3.30 -6.83 -13.54
CA LEU A 182 -2.04 -6.64 -14.29
C LEU A 182 -2.29 -6.53 -15.80
N LEU A 183 -3.12 -7.42 -16.34
CA LEU A 183 -3.47 -7.42 -17.76
C LEU A 183 -4.24 -6.15 -18.14
N LEU A 184 -5.20 -5.70 -17.31
CA LEU A 184 -5.94 -4.45 -17.55
C LEU A 184 -5.05 -3.21 -17.46
N LYS A 185 -4.15 -3.14 -16.47
CA LYS A 185 -3.16 -2.06 -16.35
C LYS A 185 -2.25 -2.01 -17.58
N SER A 186 -1.86 -3.15 -18.13
CA SER A 186 -1.09 -3.24 -19.36
C SER A 186 -1.89 -2.80 -20.59
N LEU A 187 -3.13 -3.27 -20.69
CA LEU A 187 -4.05 -2.91 -21.77
C LEU A 187 -4.36 -1.41 -21.82
N MET A 188 -4.59 -0.80 -20.66
CA MET A 188 -4.82 0.65 -20.51
C MET A 188 -3.67 1.48 -21.09
N ARG A 189 -2.41 1.01 -20.97
CA ARG A 189 -1.24 1.71 -21.55
C ARG A 189 -1.14 1.54 -23.06
N LYS A 190 -1.75 0.51 -23.64
CA LYS A 190 -1.66 0.17 -25.06
C LYS A 190 -2.78 0.77 -25.91
N THR A 191 -3.96 1.00 -25.33
CA THR A 191 -5.11 1.46 -26.10
C THR A 191 -6.11 2.25 -25.28
N ASP A 192 -6.64 3.31 -25.88
CA ASP A 192 -7.76 4.10 -25.35
C ASP A 192 -9.13 3.56 -25.80
N LYS A 193 -9.15 2.44 -26.54
CA LYS A 193 -10.39 1.83 -27.05
C LYS A 193 -11.34 1.46 -25.91
N TYR A 194 -10.79 0.99 -24.80
CA TYR A 194 -11.53 0.66 -23.60
C TYR A 194 -11.40 1.81 -22.62
N LYS A 195 -12.53 2.26 -22.06
CA LYS A 195 -12.54 3.27 -20.99
C LYS A 195 -12.07 2.63 -19.69
N LEU A 196 -10.77 2.43 -19.56
CA LEU A 196 -10.13 1.85 -18.40
C LEU A 196 -9.47 2.97 -17.59
N ASP A 197 -10.08 3.32 -16.47
CA ASP A 197 -9.46 4.10 -15.40
C ASP A 197 -9.19 3.18 -14.20
N ARG A 198 -8.53 3.72 -13.16
CA ARG A 198 -8.16 2.94 -11.97
C ARG A 198 -9.38 2.31 -11.30
N GLU A 199 -10.49 3.05 -11.23
CA GLU A 199 -11.74 2.58 -10.63
C GLU A 199 -12.34 1.41 -11.42
N THR A 200 -12.42 1.53 -12.75
CA THR A 200 -12.91 0.47 -13.64
C THR A 200 -12.06 -0.79 -13.55
N ILE A 201 -10.72 -0.64 -13.50
CA ILE A 201 -9.80 -1.76 -13.33
C ILE A 201 -10.06 -2.47 -12.00
N ASN A 202 -10.23 -1.73 -10.91
CA ASN A 202 -10.55 -2.29 -9.60
C ASN A 202 -11.91 -3.01 -9.59
N LEU A 203 -12.92 -2.44 -10.23
CA LEU A 203 -14.26 -3.06 -10.36
C LEU A 203 -14.20 -4.38 -11.14
N ILE A 204 -13.54 -4.42 -12.30
CA ILE A 204 -13.44 -5.65 -13.10
C ILE A 204 -12.61 -6.70 -12.36
N SER A 205 -11.52 -6.29 -11.72
CA SER A 205 -10.68 -7.21 -10.94
C SER A 205 -11.47 -7.79 -9.77
N ASN A 206 -12.21 -6.98 -9.00
CA ASN A 206 -13.06 -7.50 -7.93
C ASN A 206 -14.17 -8.42 -8.46
N ALA A 207 -14.80 -8.06 -9.58
CA ALA A 207 -15.82 -8.89 -10.22
C ALA A 207 -15.28 -10.24 -10.74
N SER A 208 -13.99 -10.33 -11.09
CA SER A 208 -13.39 -11.58 -11.58
C SER A 208 -13.43 -12.70 -10.55
N THR A 209 -13.50 -12.36 -9.26
CA THR A 209 -13.59 -13.34 -8.17
C THR A 209 -14.88 -14.15 -8.17
N LEU A 210 -15.91 -13.65 -8.85
CA LEU A 210 -17.22 -14.26 -8.94
C LEU A 210 -17.42 -15.12 -10.20
N HIS A 211 -16.43 -15.19 -11.10
CA HIS A 211 -16.57 -15.83 -12.42
C HIS A 211 -17.19 -17.23 -12.35
N ASP A 212 -16.85 -17.95 -11.29
CA ASP A 212 -17.19 -19.36 -11.08
C ASP A 212 -18.26 -19.60 -10.02
N VAL A 213 -18.92 -18.55 -9.49
CA VAL A 213 -19.95 -18.66 -8.44
C VAL A 213 -21.10 -19.60 -8.84
N GLY A 214 -21.39 -19.71 -10.14
CA GLY A 214 -22.40 -20.60 -10.69
C GLY A 214 -22.11 -22.09 -10.48
N LYS A 215 -20.87 -22.48 -10.14
CA LYS A 215 -20.52 -23.87 -9.78
C LYS A 215 -21.31 -24.38 -8.58
N ILE A 216 -21.84 -23.49 -7.74
CA ILE A 216 -22.80 -23.84 -6.67
C ILE A 216 -24.03 -24.57 -7.23
N GLY A 217 -24.46 -24.29 -8.46
CA GLY A 217 -25.59 -24.97 -9.09
C GLY A 217 -25.26 -26.34 -9.70
N ILE A 218 -23.98 -26.72 -9.78
CA ILE A 218 -23.54 -27.96 -10.44
C ILE A 218 -23.63 -29.15 -9.47
N PRO A 219 -24.16 -30.31 -9.91
CA PRO A 219 -24.16 -31.54 -9.10
C PRO A 219 -22.74 -31.95 -8.70
N VAL A 220 -22.55 -32.34 -7.44
CA VAL A 220 -21.23 -32.66 -6.86
C VAL A 220 -20.56 -33.82 -7.61
N GLU A 221 -21.34 -34.79 -8.09
CA GLU A 221 -20.85 -35.96 -8.82
C GLU A 221 -20.25 -35.60 -10.18
N ILE A 222 -20.71 -34.50 -10.79
CA ILE A 222 -20.14 -33.96 -12.03
C ILE A 222 -18.99 -33.01 -11.68
N LEU A 223 -19.18 -32.17 -10.66
CA LEU A 223 -18.18 -31.18 -10.25
C LEU A 223 -16.83 -31.83 -9.88
N ASN A 224 -16.88 -32.90 -9.08
CA ASN A 224 -15.70 -33.58 -8.54
C ASN A 224 -15.42 -34.91 -9.26
N LYS A 225 -15.87 -35.05 -10.52
CA LYS A 225 -15.65 -36.28 -11.29
C LYS A 225 -14.16 -36.49 -11.57
N PRO A 226 -13.56 -37.64 -11.19
CA PRO A 226 -12.19 -37.94 -11.58
C PRO A 226 -12.14 -38.33 -13.07
N GLY A 227 -11.50 -37.50 -13.89
CA GLY A 227 -11.24 -37.79 -15.31
C GLY A 227 -12.02 -36.93 -16.29
N LYS A 228 -12.15 -37.40 -17.55
CA LYS A 228 -12.81 -36.64 -18.61
C LYS A 228 -14.34 -36.74 -18.51
N PHE A 229 -15.02 -35.64 -18.80
CA PHE A 229 -16.47 -35.59 -18.93
C PHE A 229 -16.96 -36.28 -20.21
N THR A 230 -18.13 -36.90 -20.14
CA THR A 230 -18.91 -37.23 -21.34
C THR A 230 -19.51 -35.94 -21.94
N PRO A 231 -19.97 -35.96 -23.20
CA PRO A 231 -20.61 -34.79 -23.81
C PRO A 231 -21.80 -34.25 -22.99
N GLU A 232 -22.58 -35.13 -22.38
CA GLU A 232 -23.75 -34.79 -21.56
C GLU A 232 -23.33 -34.16 -20.22
N GLU A 233 -22.33 -34.73 -19.56
CA GLU A 233 -21.77 -34.18 -18.32
C GLU A 233 -21.11 -32.82 -18.56
N PHE A 234 -20.38 -32.68 -19.67
CA PHE A 234 -19.77 -31.42 -20.06
C PHE A 234 -20.84 -30.37 -20.36
N ALA A 235 -21.98 -30.75 -20.97
CA ALA A 235 -23.10 -29.85 -21.18
C ALA A 235 -23.69 -29.34 -19.85
N ILE A 236 -23.75 -30.18 -18.82
CA ILE A 236 -24.15 -29.77 -17.47
C ILE A 236 -23.11 -28.84 -16.84
N MET A 237 -21.82 -29.18 -16.93
CA MET A 237 -20.72 -28.36 -16.40
C MET A 237 -20.71 -26.96 -17.00
N LYS A 238 -20.91 -26.82 -18.32
CA LYS A 238 -21.03 -25.51 -19.00
C LYS A 238 -22.17 -24.64 -18.44
N GLY A 239 -23.14 -25.24 -17.77
CA GLY A 239 -24.27 -24.56 -17.16
C GLY A 239 -23.89 -23.57 -16.06
N HIS A 240 -22.72 -23.71 -15.41
CA HIS A 240 -22.31 -22.82 -14.32
C HIS A 240 -22.26 -21.36 -14.78
N SER A 241 -21.82 -21.12 -16.02
CA SER A 241 -21.72 -19.78 -16.58
C SER A 241 -23.09 -19.10 -16.68
N GLN A 242 -24.12 -19.82 -17.14
CA GLN A 242 -25.50 -19.31 -17.15
C GLN A 242 -26.04 -19.13 -15.72
N MET A 243 -25.81 -20.10 -14.84
CA MET A 243 -26.31 -20.05 -13.47
C MET A 243 -25.71 -18.86 -12.70
N GLY A 244 -24.41 -18.60 -12.84
CA GLY A 244 -23.75 -17.43 -12.25
C GLY A 244 -24.32 -16.12 -12.77
N ALA A 245 -24.56 -16.03 -14.09
CA ALA A 245 -25.20 -14.87 -14.70
C ALA A 245 -26.65 -14.66 -14.19
N GLU A 246 -27.42 -15.73 -14.01
CA GLU A 246 -28.76 -15.68 -13.42
C GLU A 246 -28.73 -15.26 -11.95
N MET A 247 -27.73 -15.70 -11.18
CA MET A 247 -27.52 -15.22 -9.80
C MET A 247 -27.29 -13.71 -9.80
N MET A 248 -26.44 -13.18 -10.70
CA MET A 248 -26.20 -11.74 -10.79
C MET A 248 -27.46 -10.95 -11.14
N LYS A 249 -28.34 -11.47 -12.01
CA LYS A 249 -29.66 -10.87 -12.30
C LYS A 249 -30.60 -10.82 -11.09
N GLY A 250 -30.41 -11.72 -10.12
CA GLY A 250 -31.19 -11.78 -8.88
C GLY A 250 -30.74 -10.79 -7.80
N VAL A 251 -29.55 -10.18 -7.95
CA VAL A 251 -29.00 -9.22 -6.98
C VAL A 251 -29.73 -7.87 -7.10
N PRO A 252 -30.06 -7.17 -6.00
CA PRO A 252 -30.57 -5.79 -6.09
C PRO A 252 -29.51 -4.84 -6.69
N PHE A 253 -29.90 -3.66 -7.15
CA PHE A 253 -28.98 -2.64 -7.71
C PHE A 253 -28.29 -3.07 -9.03
N GLN A 254 -29.09 -3.51 -10.01
CA GLN A 254 -28.61 -3.92 -11.34
C GLN A 254 -27.87 -2.81 -12.12
N ASP A 255 -28.09 -1.55 -11.77
CA ASP A 255 -27.42 -0.40 -12.39
C ASP A 255 -25.98 -0.20 -11.88
N GLU A 256 -25.58 -0.90 -10.82
CA GLU A 256 -24.23 -0.80 -10.26
C GLU A 256 -23.18 -1.41 -11.20
N PRO A 257 -22.10 -0.69 -11.54
CA PRO A 257 -21.07 -1.18 -12.46
C PRO A 257 -20.48 -2.54 -12.06
N LEU A 258 -20.30 -2.79 -10.75
CA LEU A 258 -19.80 -4.06 -10.23
C LEU A 258 -20.70 -5.24 -10.61
N VAL A 259 -22.01 -5.09 -10.48
CA VAL A 259 -23.00 -6.13 -10.79
C VAL A 259 -23.00 -6.43 -12.29
N ARG A 260 -22.89 -5.37 -13.12
CA ARG A 260 -22.77 -5.51 -14.56
C ARG A 260 -21.51 -6.30 -14.95
N TYR A 261 -20.33 -5.94 -14.42
CA TYR A 261 -19.09 -6.65 -14.73
C TYR A 261 -19.12 -8.10 -14.22
N ALA A 262 -19.65 -8.34 -13.02
CA ALA A 262 -19.81 -9.69 -12.49
C ALA A 262 -20.73 -10.54 -13.39
N TYR A 263 -21.82 -9.98 -13.90
CA TYR A 263 -22.69 -10.64 -14.87
C TYR A 263 -21.95 -10.99 -16.16
N GLU A 264 -21.26 -10.02 -16.77
CA GLU A 264 -20.49 -10.22 -18.00
C GLU A 264 -19.46 -11.33 -17.85
N ILE A 265 -18.71 -11.30 -16.75
CA ILE A 265 -17.67 -12.28 -16.45
C ILE A 265 -18.28 -13.67 -16.22
N CYS A 266 -19.28 -13.81 -15.35
CA CYS A 266 -19.95 -15.09 -15.12
C CYS A 266 -20.48 -15.69 -16.43
N ARG A 267 -21.13 -14.87 -17.25
CA ARG A 267 -21.78 -15.32 -18.47
C ARG A 267 -20.79 -15.64 -19.59
N TRP A 268 -19.65 -14.96 -19.69
CA TRP A 268 -18.83 -15.01 -20.91
C TRP A 268 -17.34 -15.28 -20.71
N HIS A 269 -16.84 -15.55 -19.50
CA HIS A 269 -15.41 -15.88 -19.31
C HIS A 269 -14.95 -17.18 -20.00
N HIS A 270 -15.87 -17.99 -20.54
CA HIS A 270 -15.56 -19.15 -21.38
C HIS A 270 -15.83 -18.94 -22.87
N GLU A 271 -16.20 -17.72 -23.28
CA GLU A 271 -16.25 -17.38 -24.69
C GLU A 271 -14.83 -17.34 -25.28
N ARG A 272 -14.72 -17.65 -26.57
CA ARG A 272 -13.44 -17.67 -27.28
C ARG A 272 -13.50 -16.64 -28.39
N TYR A 273 -12.40 -15.93 -28.61
CA TYR A 273 -12.33 -14.84 -29.59
C TYR A 273 -12.69 -15.29 -31.02
N ASP A 274 -12.58 -16.60 -31.30
CA ASP A 274 -12.94 -17.24 -32.57
C ASP A 274 -14.40 -17.74 -32.67
N GLY A 275 -15.25 -17.50 -31.66
CA GLY A 275 -16.64 -17.95 -31.63
C GLY A 275 -16.86 -19.41 -31.24
N ARG A 276 -15.81 -20.18 -30.92
CA ARG A 276 -15.94 -21.60 -30.53
C ARG A 276 -16.14 -21.79 -29.02
N GLY A 277 -16.34 -20.70 -28.30
CA GLY A 277 -16.60 -20.70 -26.87
C GLY A 277 -18.04 -21.07 -26.53
N TYR A 278 -18.37 -20.89 -25.27
CA TYR A 278 -19.72 -21.02 -24.74
C TYR A 278 -19.92 -19.92 -23.71
N PRO A 279 -21.17 -19.57 -23.37
CA PRO A 279 -22.44 -20.22 -23.70
C PRO A 279 -23.19 -19.69 -24.93
N ASP A 280 -22.89 -18.48 -25.41
CA ASP A 280 -23.61 -17.78 -26.48
C ASP A 280 -22.87 -17.82 -27.83
N GLY A 281 -21.58 -18.16 -27.85
CA GLY A 281 -20.77 -18.26 -29.07
C GLY A 281 -20.40 -16.89 -29.65
N LEU A 282 -20.15 -15.93 -28.76
CA LEU A 282 -19.77 -14.57 -29.13
C LEU A 282 -18.42 -14.55 -29.86
N VAL A 283 -18.24 -13.63 -30.80
CA VAL A 283 -17.05 -13.56 -31.67
C VAL A 283 -16.33 -12.24 -31.49
N GLY A 284 -15.01 -12.31 -31.32
CA GLY A 284 -14.15 -11.13 -31.27
C GLY A 284 -14.57 -10.12 -30.20
N GLU A 285 -14.92 -8.91 -30.66
CA GLU A 285 -15.24 -7.75 -29.82
C GLU A 285 -16.68 -7.75 -29.28
N ASP A 286 -17.51 -8.72 -29.68
CA ASP A 286 -18.83 -8.92 -29.07
C ASP A 286 -18.70 -9.47 -27.64
N ILE A 287 -17.57 -10.08 -27.30
CA ILE A 287 -17.23 -10.50 -25.94
C ILE A 287 -16.78 -9.27 -25.16
N PRO A 288 -17.38 -8.92 -24.01
CA PRO A 288 -16.91 -7.79 -23.21
C PRO A 288 -15.46 -7.96 -22.75
N ILE A 289 -14.72 -6.84 -22.69
CA ILE A 289 -13.30 -6.88 -22.31
C ILE A 289 -13.07 -7.47 -20.92
N SER A 290 -14.01 -7.25 -19.99
CA SER A 290 -14.05 -7.86 -18.65
C SER A 290 -13.96 -9.39 -18.73
N ALA A 291 -14.82 -10.02 -19.54
CA ALA A 291 -14.83 -11.45 -19.75
C ALA A 291 -13.60 -11.96 -20.52
N GLN A 292 -13.13 -11.23 -21.55
CA GLN A 292 -11.95 -11.62 -22.32
C GLN A 292 -10.67 -11.68 -21.47
N VAL A 293 -10.48 -10.71 -20.58
CA VAL A 293 -9.32 -10.68 -19.68
C VAL A 293 -9.40 -11.82 -18.67
N VAL A 294 -10.56 -12.03 -18.05
CA VAL A 294 -10.73 -13.11 -17.06
C VAL A 294 -10.58 -14.48 -17.70
N ALA A 295 -11.06 -14.69 -18.93
CA ALA A 295 -10.84 -15.93 -19.68
C ALA A 295 -9.36 -16.27 -19.83
N LEU A 296 -8.52 -15.26 -20.11
CA LEU A 296 -7.09 -15.45 -20.24
C LEU A 296 -6.42 -15.72 -18.89
N ALA A 297 -6.83 -15.01 -17.84
CA ALA A 297 -6.35 -15.22 -16.49
C ALA A 297 -6.69 -16.62 -15.97
N ASP A 298 -7.93 -17.08 -16.18
CA ASP A 298 -8.40 -18.41 -15.76
C ASP A 298 -7.62 -19.53 -16.43
N VAL A 299 -7.42 -19.45 -17.75
CA VAL A 299 -6.63 -20.44 -18.49
C VAL A 299 -5.18 -20.45 -18.03
N TYR A 300 -4.59 -19.29 -17.77
CA TYR A 300 -3.22 -19.22 -17.27
C TYR A 300 -3.09 -19.91 -15.90
N ASP A 301 -3.93 -19.52 -14.93
CA ASP A 301 -3.90 -20.10 -13.59
C ASP A 301 -4.17 -21.62 -13.63
N ALA A 302 -5.12 -22.06 -14.45
CA ALA A 302 -5.41 -23.47 -14.65
C ALA A 302 -4.22 -24.29 -15.16
N LEU A 303 -3.28 -23.68 -15.89
CA LEU A 303 -2.06 -24.33 -16.37
C LEU A 303 -0.94 -24.32 -15.34
N THR A 304 -0.83 -23.28 -14.52
CA THR A 304 0.28 -23.07 -13.57
C THR A 304 -0.03 -23.52 -12.14
N SER A 305 -1.29 -23.80 -11.82
CA SER A 305 -1.72 -24.27 -10.51
C SER A 305 -1.72 -25.81 -10.45
N GLU A 306 -1.30 -26.36 -9.31
CA GLU A 306 -1.36 -27.81 -9.06
C GLU A 306 -2.82 -28.23 -8.85
N ARG A 307 -3.27 -29.26 -9.56
CA ARG A 307 -4.63 -29.82 -9.41
C ARG A 307 -4.54 -31.29 -9.05
N VAL A 308 -5.54 -31.81 -8.33
CA VAL A 308 -5.65 -33.21 -7.87
C VAL A 308 -5.32 -34.24 -8.98
N TYR A 309 -5.60 -33.91 -10.25
CA TYR A 309 -5.43 -34.81 -11.39
C TYR A 309 -4.32 -34.42 -12.37
N LYS A 310 -3.61 -33.29 -12.19
CA LYS A 310 -2.57 -32.81 -13.11
C LYS A 310 -1.48 -31.99 -12.40
N PRO A 311 -0.20 -32.28 -12.65
CA PRO A 311 0.89 -31.42 -12.17
C PRO A 311 0.86 -30.07 -12.89
N ALA A 312 1.26 -29.01 -12.18
CA ALA A 312 1.41 -27.67 -12.75
C ALA A 312 2.44 -27.65 -13.89
N HIS A 313 2.16 -26.87 -14.94
CA HIS A 313 3.13 -26.50 -15.95
C HIS A 313 4.02 -25.35 -15.45
N SER A 314 5.26 -25.26 -15.96
CA SER A 314 6.09 -24.08 -15.70
C SER A 314 5.47 -22.84 -16.35
N HIS A 315 5.82 -21.66 -15.81
CA HIS A 315 5.45 -20.36 -16.35
C HIS A 315 5.69 -20.27 -17.87
N GLU A 316 6.88 -20.64 -18.32
CA GLU A 316 7.29 -20.58 -19.72
C GLU A 316 6.49 -21.55 -20.59
N LYS A 317 6.18 -22.74 -20.04
CA LYS A 317 5.37 -23.72 -20.76
C LYS A 317 3.93 -23.25 -20.91
N ALA A 318 3.32 -22.69 -19.86
CA ALA A 318 1.97 -22.13 -19.91
C ALA A 318 1.86 -21.00 -20.95
N LEU A 319 2.81 -20.06 -20.94
CA LEU A 319 2.88 -18.99 -21.96
C LEU A 319 2.96 -19.57 -23.38
N SER A 320 3.84 -20.55 -23.60
CA SER A 320 3.99 -21.16 -24.93
C SER A 320 2.69 -21.81 -25.43
N MET A 321 1.95 -22.48 -24.55
CA MET A 321 0.69 -23.16 -24.91
C MET A 321 -0.40 -22.16 -25.26
N ILE A 322 -0.50 -21.06 -24.49
CA ILE A 322 -1.45 -19.98 -24.76
C ILE A 322 -1.13 -19.30 -26.10
N LEU A 323 0.13 -18.92 -26.32
CA LEU A 323 0.56 -18.21 -27.53
C LEU A 323 0.46 -19.06 -28.80
N ASN A 324 0.66 -20.37 -28.69
CA ASN A 324 0.51 -21.32 -29.80
C ASN A 324 -0.97 -21.68 -30.08
N GLY A 325 -1.91 -21.17 -29.29
CA GLY A 325 -3.34 -21.41 -29.46
C GLY A 325 -3.82 -22.80 -28.99
N GLU A 326 -3.00 -23.51 -28.20
CA GLU A 326 -3.35 -24.85 -27.68
C GLU A 326 -4.52 -24.78 -26.68
N CYS A 327 -4.68 -23.64 -26.01
CA CYS A 327 -5.70 -23.45 -24.96
C CYS A 327 -6.95 -22.70 -25.45
N GLY A 328 -6.92 -22.08 -26.62
CA GLY A 328 -7.78 -20.92 -26.79
C GLY A 328 -7.42 -20.10 -28.02
N THR A 329 -8.39 -19.36 -28.53
CA THR A 329 -8.08 -18.15 -29.28
C THR A 329 -8.49 -16.98 -28.41
N PHE A 330 -7.51 -16.17 -28.04
CA PHE A 330 -7.68 -14.97 -27.25
C PHE A 330 -7.47 -13.74 -28.13
N GLN A 331 -7.91 -12.58 -27.64
CA GLN A 331 -7.66 -11.32 -28.33
C GLN A 331 -6.16 -11.08 -28.50
N PRO A 332 -5.68 -10.72 -29.70
CA PRO A 332 -4.25 -10.52 -29.95
C PRO A 332 -3.60 -9.49 -29.00
N LEU A 333 -4.30 -8.40 -28.71
CA LEU A 333 -3.80 -7.35 -27.83
C LEU A 333 -3.62 -7.84 -26.38
N LEU A 334 -4.47 -8.75 -25.90
CA LEU A 334 -4.32 -9.36 -24.58
C LEU A 334 -3.13 -10.33 -24.52
N LEU A 335 -2.83 -11.03 -25.63
CA LEU A 335 -1.64 -11.86 -25.72
C LEU A 335 -0.36 -11.01 -25.65
N GLU A 336 -0.34 -9.84 -26.28
CA GLU A 336 0.76 -8.88 -26.10
C GLU A 336 0.87 -8.41 -24.64
N CYS A 337 -0.25 -8.07 -24.00
CA CYS A 337 -0.27 -7.66 -22.59
C CYS A 337 0.28 -8.76 -21.67
N LEU A 338 -0.05 -10.02 -21.95
CA LEU A 338 0.44 -11.19 -21.22
C LEU A 338 1.96 -11.34 -21.34
N VAL A 339 2.50 -11.18 -22.55
CA VAL A 339 3.94 -11.28 -22.78
C VAL A 339 4.69 -10.13 -22.10
N GLU A 340 4.21 -8.89 -22.22
CA GLU A 340 4.86 -7.75 -21.56
C GLU A 340 4.80 -7.80 -20.03
N SER A 341 3.77 -8.43 -19.49
CA SER A 341 3.57 -8.54 -18.05
C SER A 341 4.11 -9.85 -17.48
N SER A 342 4.73 -10.73 -18.28
CA SER A 342 5.08 -12.10 -17.89
C SER A 342 5.92 -12.18 -16.62
N ASP A 343 6.97 -11.38 -16.54
CA ASP A 343 7.92 -11.39 -15.41
C ASP A 343 7.27 -10.85 -14.13
N ILE A 344 6.31 -9.93 -14.27
CA ILE A 344 5.53 -9.44 -13.15
C ILE A 344 4.52 -10.51 -12.74
N ILE A 345 3.81 -11.13 -13.68
CA ILE A 345 2.85 -12.22 -13.43
C ILE A 345 3.52 -13.41 -12.76
N GLN A 346 4.77 -13.75 -13.10
CA GLN A 346 5.51 -14.86 -12.47
C GLN A 346 5.94 -14.56 -11.03
N ARG A 347 6.29 -13.31 -10.74
CA ARG A 347 6.71 -12.85 -9.40
C ARG A 347 5.51 -12.59 -8.50
N GLU A 348 4.53 -11.87 -9.03
CA GLU A 348 3.13 -12.03 -8.60
C GLU A 348 2.74 -13.52 -8.80
N MET A 349 1.62 -14.11 -8.44
CA MET A 349 1.45 -15.60 -8.42
C MET A 349 2.45 -16.46 -7.58
N ALA A 350 3.72 -16.07 -7.36
CA ALA A 350 4.68 -16.76 -6.49
C ALA A 350 4.66 -16.24 -5.04
N VAL A 351 4.33 -14.96 -4.79
CA VAL A 351 4.13 -14.42 -3.42
C VAL A 351 2.84 -14.96 -2.79
N ASP A 352 2.93 -15.33 -1.50
CA ASP A 352 1.81 -15.79 -0.68
C ASP A 352 0.70 -14.73 -0.46
N THR A 353 -0.50 -15.26 -0.25
CA THR A 353 -1.81 -14.60 -0.16
C THR A 353 -1.89 -13.40 0.79
N VAL A 354 -1.24 -13.51 1.96
CA VAL A 354 -1.49 -12.57 3.07
C VAL A 354 -0.81 -11.23 2.84
N ALA A 355 0.45 -11.25 2.40
CA ALA A 355 1.21 -10.04 2.08
C ALA A 355 0.58 -9.22 0.95
N ARG A 356 -0.05 -9.90 -0.02
CA ARG A 356 -0.76 -9.27 -1.13
C ARG A 356 -2.08 -8.62 -0.72
N GLY A 357 -2.81 -9.24 0.21
CA GLY A 357 -4.05 -8.67 0.74
C GLY A 357 -3.82 -7.26 1.29
N ASP A 358 -2.80 -7.10 2.14
CA ASP A 358 -2.49 -5.82 2.76
C ASP A 358 -1.95 -4.78 1.77
N GLN A 359 -1.04 -5.19 0.87
CA GLN A 359 -0.50 -4.31 -0.17
C GLN A 359 -1.62 -3.76 -1.08
N ARG A 360 -2.60 -4.60 -1.43
CA ARG A 360 -3.73 -4.20 -2.27
C ARG A 360 -4.72 -3.30 -1.54
N ILE A 361 -4.98 -3.56 -0.25
CA ILE A 361 -5.80 -2.67 0.58
C ILE A 361 -5.16 -1.28 0.61
N ILE A 362 -3.83 -1.19 0.73
CA ILE A 362 -3.10 0.09 0.71
C ILE A 362 -3.25 0.79 -0.64
N GLU A 363 -3.05 0.10 -1.76
CA GLU A 363 -3.16 0.67 -3.11
C GLU A 363 -4.58 1.14 -3.45
N ASN A 364 -5.60 0.38 -3.04
CA ASN A 364 -7.01 0.78 -3.21
C ASN A 364 -7.36 1.97 -2.32
N THR A 365 -6.94 1.95 -1.05
CA THR A 365 -7.14 3.05 -0.11
C THR A 365 -6.48 4.32 -0.66
N ALA A 366 -5.24 4.23 -1.14
CA ALA A 366 -4.54 5.32 -1.80
C ALA A 366 -5.32 5.90 -2.99
N THR A 367 -5.88 5.03 -3.82
CA THR A 367 -6.65 5.43 -5.01
C THR A 367 -7.97 6.11 -4.63
N GLU A 368 -8.71 5.56 -3.66
CA GLU A 368 -9.96 6.17 -3.17
C GLU A 368 -9.68 7.51 -2.48
N LEU A 369 -8.55 7.65 -1.77
CA LEU A 369 -8.12 8.91 -1.17
C LEU A 369 -7.72 9.98 -2.19
N ALA A 370 -7.08 9.60 -3.30
CA ALA A 370 -6.71 10.53 -4.36
C ALA A 370 -7.93 11.19 -5.05
N GLN A 371 -9.13 10.61 -4.94
CA GLN A 371 -10.36 11.21 -5.45
C GLN A 371 -10.87 12.38 -4.61
N TYR A 372 -10.42 12.49 -3.35
CA TYR A 372 -10.76 13.60 -2.48
C TYR A 372 -9.68 14.67 -2.57
N GLU A 373 -9.80 15.61 -3.51
CA GLU A 373 -8.84 16.71 -3.74
C GLU A 373 -8.52 17.52 -2.45
N GLU A 374 -9.47 17.62 -1.51
CA GLU A 374 -9.28 18.29 -0.21
C GLU A 374 -8.43 17.50 0.81
N LEU A 375 -8.18 16.20 0.57
CA LEU A 375 -7.38 15.32 1.42
C LEU A 375 -5.93 15.17 0.92
N SER A 376 -5.47 16.09 0.05
CA SER A 376 -4.15 16.27 -0.61
C SER A 376 -2.88 15.79 0.12
N SER A 377 -2.93 15.56 1.43
CA SER A 377 -1.96 14.76 2.17
C SER A 377 -1.78 13.31 1.72
N ALA A 378 -2.70 12.70 0.97
CA ALA A 378 -2.62 11.29 0.56
C ALA A 378 -1.51 11.05 -0.49
N ASP A 379 -1.46 11.84 -1.56
CA ASP A 379 -0.41 11.77 -2.58
C ASP A 379 0.97 12.14 -1.99
N ARG A 380 1.01 13.08 -1.04
CA ARG A 380 2.26 13.48 -0.36
C ARG A 380 2.76 12.38 0.58
N THR A 381 1.88 11.76 1.37
CA THR A 381 2.24 10.64 2.25
C THR A 381 2.74 9.45 1.43
N LEU A 382 2.05 9.12 0.34
CA LEU A 382 2.47 8.07 -0.59
C LEU A 382 3.79 8.41 -1.27
N HIS A 383 3.99 9.64 -1.76
CA HIS A 383 5.24 10.06 -2.37
C HIS A 383 6.41 10.01 -1.38
N ILE A 384 6.18 10.38 -0.11
CA ILE A 384 7.19 10.29 0.95
C ILE A 384 7.47 8.82 1.29
N LEU A 385 6.45 7.97 1.43
CA LEU A 385 6.63 6.54 1.68
C LEU A 385 7.34 5.87 0.50
N GLU A 386 6.98 6.19 -0.74
CA GLU A 386 7.65 5.71 -1.94
C GLU A 386 9.09 6.21 -2.03
N TYR A 387 9.34 7.48 -1.71
CA TYR A 387 10.68 8.06 -1.69
C TYR A 387 11.57 7.41 -0.62
N GLU A 388 11.08 7.28 0.61
CA GLU A 388 11.81 6.59 1.68
C GLU A 388 11.99 5.10 1.36
N ARG A 389 11.00 4.43 0.74
CA ARG A 389 11.13 3.04 0.28
C ARG A 389 12.14 2.90 -0.85
N CYS A 390 12.19 3.84 -1.80
CA CYS A 390 13.14 3.85 -2.91
C CYS A 390 14.56 4.15 -2.43
N LYS A 391 14.70 5.11 -1.52
CA LYS A 391 15.96 5.45 -0.84
C LYS A 391 16.47 4.27 -0.03
N TYR A 392 15.59 3.62 0.74
CA TYR A 392 15.91 2.42 1.50
C TYR A 392 16.36 1.27 0.59
N ARG A 393 15.61 0.96 -0.48
CA ARG A 393 16.00 -0.04 -1.49
C ARG A 393 17.34 0.28 -2.14
N PHE A 394 17.57 1.52 -2.56
CA PHE A 394 18.85 1.94 -3.15
C PHE A 394 20.03 1.67 -2.21
N PHE A 395 19.90 2.02 -0.93
CA PHE A 395 20.96 1.77 0.05
C PHE A 395 21.10 0.28 0.42
N MET A 396 20.00 -0.47 0.50
CA MET A 396 20.05 -1.92 0.70
C MET A 396 20.74 -2.64 -0.46
N ASP A 397 20.41 -2.30 -1.70
CA ASP A 397 20.96 -2.92 -2.91
C ASP A 397 22.47 -2.64 -3.06
N MET A 398 22.91 -1.47 -2.60
CA MET A 398 24.33 -1.10 -2.56
C MET A 398 25.08 -1.68 -1.35
N SER A 399 24.37 -2.04 -0.27
CA SER A 399 24.98 -2.59 0.92
C SER A 399 25.48 -4.02 0.68
N LYS A 400 26.73 -4.29 1.05
CA LYS A 400 27.25 -5.66 1.19
C LYS A 400 27.06 -6.16 2.62
N ASP A 401 25.91 -5.88 3.18
CA ASP A 401 25.54 -6.23 4.54
C ASP A 401 24.36 -7.21 4.51
N ILE A 402 24.28 -8.11 5.48
CA ILE A 402 23.10 -8.95 5.68
C ILE A 402 22.09 -8.14 6.49
N LEU A 403 21.24 -7.39 5.79
CA LEU A 403 20.15 -6.64 6.41
C LEU A 403 18.87 -7.46 6.42
N PHE A 404 18.06 -7.30 7.46
CA PHE A 404 16.75 -7.93 7.55
C PHE A 404 15.69 -7.00 8.14
N GLU A 405 14.44 -7.25 7.76
CA GLU A 405 13.24 -6.66 8.31
C GLU A 405 12.24 -7.79 8.62
N TYR A 406 11.69 -7.77 9.83
CA TYR A 406 10.69 -8.71 10.29
C TYR A 406 9.41 -7.97 10.66
N THR A 407 8.28 -8.37 10.10
CA THR A 407 6.94 -7.89 10.48
C THR A 407 6.20 -8.97 11.27
N CYS A 408 5.32 -8.57 12.20
CA CYS A 408 4.53 -9.52 13.00
C CYS A 408 3.18 -9.88 12.39
N ASP A 409 2.58 -8.96 11.64
CA ASP A 409 1.28 -9.15 10.99
C ASP A 409 1.31 -8.50 9.58
N PRO A 410 1.42 -9.30 8.50
CA PRO A 410 1.68 -10.73 8.53
C PRO A 410 3.13 -11.02 8.97
N PRO A 411 3.38 -12.21 9.58
CA PRO A 411 4.73 -12.64 9.92
C PRO A 411 5.56 -12.83 8.65
N MET A 412 6.49 -11.91 8.40
CA MET A 412 7.37 -11.95 7.21
C MET A 412 8.78 -11.55 7.59
N LEU A 413 9.78 -12.22 7.03
CA LEU A 413 11.18 -11.83 7.09
C LEU A 413 11.66 -11.44 5.68
N ALA A 414 11.99 -10.17 5.47
CA ALA A 414 12.65 -9.68 4.28
C ALA A 414 14.16 -9.59 4.51
N LEU A 415 14.95 -9.97 3.51
CA LEU A 415 16.41 -9.93 3.51
C LEU A 415 16.92 -9.07 2.36
N SER A 416 18.01 -8.35 2.59
CA SER A 416 18.78 -7.74 1.49
C SER A 416 19.17 -8.80 0.43
N PRO A 417 19.21 -8.46 -0.87
CA PRO A 417 19.59 -9.40 -1.93
C PRO A 417 20.97 -10.04 -1.69
N TRP A 418 21.91 -9.27 -1.12
CA TRP A 418 23.22 -9.78 -0.75
C TRP A 418 23.15 -10.74 0.45
N GLY A 419 22.37 -10.40 1.48
CA GLY A 419 22.16 -11.25 2.65
C GLY A 419 21.46 -12.58 2.33
N ALA A 420 20.41 -12.54 1.50
CA ALA A 420 19.68 -13.73 1.06
C ALA A 420 20.59 -14.74 0.36
N ARG A 421 21.41 -14.27 -0.60
CA ARG A 421 22.42 -15.10 -1.27
C ARG A 421 23.42 -15.71 -0.31
N ARG A 422 23.87 -14.94 0.68
CA ARG A 422 24.89 -15.37 1.63
C ARG A 422 24.38 -16.38 2.65
N LEU A 423 23.13 -16.23 3.08
CA LEU A 423 22.46 -17.20 3.93
C LEU A 423 22.01 -18.44 3.14
N GLY A 424 21.82 -18.32 1.82
CA GLY A 424 21.19 -19.37 1.02
C GLY A 424 19.69 -19.46 1.30
N LEU A 425 19.07 -18.30 1.49
CA LEU A 425 17.64 -18.11 1.71
C LEU A 425 17.03 -17.27 0.58
N GLU A 426 15.70 -17.26 0.53
CA GLU A 426 14.94 -16.35 -0.31
C GLU A 426 14.97 -14.93 0.27
N GLU A 427 14.83 -13.91 -0.58
CA GLU A 427 14.81 -12.50 -0.17
C GLU A 427 13.58 -12.14 0.67
N SER A 428 12.52 -12.95 0.61
CA SER A 428 11.31 -12.76 1.40
C SER A 428 10.81 -14.13 1.85
N ILE A 429 10.63 -14.29 3.16
CA ILE A 429 10.23 -15.55 3.79
C ILE A 429 8.97 -15.27 4.58
N VAL A 430 7.86 -15.85 4.13
CA VAL A 430 6.57 -15.78 4.79
C VAL A 430 6.53 -16.83 5.88
N ASP A 431 5.94 -16.47 7.03
CA ASP A 431 5.91 -17.31 8.22
C ASP A 431 7.28 -17.91 8.54
N PRO A 432 8.30 -17.10 8.88
CA PRO A 432 9.65 -17.57 9.22
C PRO A 432 9.70 -18.48 10.47
N HIS A 433 8.54 -18.82 11.04
CA HIS A 433 8.36 -19.79 12.12
C HIS A 433 8.00 -21.19 11.60
N ILE A 434 7.51 -21.31 10.36
CA ILE A 434 7.03 -22.54 9.73
C ILE A 434 8.08 -23.02 8.70
N GLY A 435 9.14 -23.69 9.18
CA GLY A 435 10.13 -24.32 8.32
C GLY A 435 11.47 -24.58 9.01
N ASP A 436 12.02 -25.79 8.84
CA ASP A 436 13.29 -26.23 9.44
C ASP A 436 14.50 -25.38 8.96
N ARG A 437 14.43 -24.85 7.74
CA ARG A 437 15.57 -24.19 7.07
C ARG A 437 16.04 -22.90 7.75
N LEU A 438 15.15 -22.12 8.38
CA LEU A 438 15.56 -20.88 9.05
C LEU A 438 16.19 -21.16 10.42
N GLN A 439 15.66 -22.14 11.15
CA GLN A 439 16.18 -22.60 12.44
C GLN A 439 17.57 -23.22 12.30
N ASP A 440 17.81 -23.94 11.20
CA ASP A 440 19.11 -24.54 10.87
C ASP A 440 20.19 -23.52 10.48
N GLN A 441 19.79 -22.29 10.12
CA GLN A 441 20.70 -21.28 9.58
C GLN A 441 21.01 -20.12 10.52
N ILE A 442 20.07 -19.68 11.37
CA ILE A 442 20.26 -18.63 12.39
C ILE A 442 19.37 -18.98 13.58
N GLY A 443 19.92 -19.14 14.79
CA GLY A 443 19.17 -19.45 16.02
C GLY A 443 18.14 -18.35 16.36
N PRO A 444 16.84 -18.50 16.05
CA PRO A 444 15.94 -17.35 15.96
C PRO A 444 15.05 -17.16 17.19
N GLN A 445 14.91 -18.16 18.05
CA GLN A 445 13.94 -18.13 19.16
C GLN A 445 14.36 -17.15 20.27
N GLU A 446 15.63 -17.20 20.68
CA GLU A 446 16.16 -16.31 21.73
C GLU A 446 16.17 -14.84 21.30
N LEU A 447 16.54 -14.52 20.05
CA LEU A 447 16.51 -13.15 19.54
C LEU A 447 15.08 -12.59 19.49
N ARG A 448 14.10 -13.40 19.07
CA ARG A 448 12.68 -13.00 19.06
C ARG A 448 12.17 -12.71 20.46
N ASP A 449 12.52 -13.56 21.42
CA ASP A 449 12.15 -13.34 22.81
C ASP A 449 12.78 -12.06 23.33
N LEU A 450 14.07 -11.82 23.08
CA LEU A 450 14.75 -10.58 23.46
C LEU A 450 14.05 -9.34 22.86
N LEU A 451 13.71 -9.37 21.57
CA LEU A 451 13.04 -8.27 20.89
C LEU A 451 11.64 -7.98 21.46
N ARG A 452 10.86 -9.01 21.80
CA ARG A 452 9.53 -8.87 22.40
C ARG A 452 9.54 -8.30 23.82
N HIS A 453 10.66 -8.41 24.53
CA HIS A 453 10.84 -7.85 25.88
C HIS A 453 11.45 -6.45 25.90
N THR A 454 11.73 -5.87 24.73
CA THR A 454 12.14 -4.45 24.64
C THR A 454 10.97 -3.50 24.95
N THR A 455 11.25 -2.20 25.00
CA THR A 455 10.22 -1.16 25.05
C THR A 455 10.46 -0.12 23.95
N PRO A 456 9.50 0.79 23.66
CA PRO A 456 9.73 1.89 22.73
C PRO A 456 10.93 2.78 23.10
N GLU A 457 11.22 2.93 24.39
CA GLU A 457 12.34 3.72 24.92
C GLU A 457 13.69 2.97 24.84
N GLU A 458 13.67 1.64 24.94
CA GLU A 458 14.85 0.77 24.85
C GLU A 458 14.68 -0.33 23.79
N PRO A 459 14.61 0.00 22.49
CA PRO A 459 14.21 -0.96 21.44
C PRO A 459 15.36 -1.80 20.88
N ILE A 460 16.62 -1.57 21.30
CA ILE A 460 17.80 -2.14 20.64
C ILE A 460 18.29 -3.39 21.37
N VAL A 461 18.54 -4.47 20.61
CA VAL A 461 19.10 -5.73 21.09
C VAL A 461 20.34 -6.09 20.27
N GLU A 462 21.40 -6.52 20.96
CA GLU A 462 22.53 -7.22 20.34
C GLU A 462 22.54 -8.69 20.76
N TYR A 463 22.67 -9.58 19.80
CA TYR A 463 22.69 -11.03 20.02
C TYR A 463 23.83 -11.67 19.22
N ARG A 464 24.56 -12.60 19.83
CA ARG A 464 25.66 -13.33 19.17
C ARG A 464 25.24 -14.78 19.00
N CYS A 465 25.33 -15.29 17.78
CA CYS A 465 25.01 -16.67 17.47
C CYS A 465 25.92 -17.22 16.38
N GLN A 466 25.75 -18.51 16.07
CA GLN A 466 26.31 -19.11 14.86
C GLN A 466 25.28 -18.96 13.74
N ALA A 467 25.75 -18.58 12.56
CA ALA A 467 24.93 -18.52 11.35
C ALA A 467 25.60 -19.26 10.20
N ARG A 468 24.81 -19.91 9.35
CA ARG A 468 25.32 -20.59 8.17
C ARG A 468 25.46 -19.60 7.01
N LEU A 469 26.67 -19.12 6.78
CA LEU A 469 27.03 -18.19 5.71
C LEU A 469 27.83 -18.93 4.63
N ASP A 470 27.41 -18.81 3.38
CA ASP A 470 28.06 -19.46 2.22
C ASP A 470 28.22 -20.98 2.42
N GLY A 471 27.26 -21.60 3.11
CA GLY A 471 27.25 -23.02 3.45
C GLY A 471 28.09 -23.43 4.66
N GLN A 472 28.82 -22.51 5.30
CA GLN A 472 29.68 -22.74 6.47
C GLN A 472 29.13 -22.05 7.72
N ASN A 473 29.25 -22.69 8.89
CA ASN A 473 28.88 -22.04 10.16
C ASN A 473 29.93 -21.02 10.56
N ARG A 474 29.50 -19.78 10.78
CA ARG A 474 30.35 -18.65 11.19
C ARG A 474 29.75 -17.94 12.41
N PRO A 475 30.59 -17.43 13.34
CA PRO A 475 30.12 -16.57 14.41
C PRO A 475 29.64 -15.24 13.84
N VAL A 476 28.41 -14.86 14.20
CA VAL A 476 27.82 -13.58 13.79
C VAL A 476 27.31 -12.81 14.98
N ARG A 477 27.28 -11.48 14.83
CA ARG A 477 26.60 -10.55 15.71
C ARG A 477 25.40 -9.97 14.97
N ILE A 478 24.24 -10.07 15.59
CA ILE A 478 22.97 -9.52 15.13
C ILE A 478 22.66 -8.30 15.98
N THR A 479 22.60 -7.13 15.35
CA THR A 479 22.13 -5.89 15.98
C THR A 479 20.75 -5.59 15.43
N SER A 480 19.75 -5.51 16.30
CA SER A 480 18.34 -5.38 15.93
C SER A 480 17.67 -4.27 16.70
N ARG A 481 16.70 -3.61 16.07
CA ARG A 481 15.81 -2.63 16.69
C ARG A 481 14.38 -3.12 16.57
N ALA A 482 13.70 -3.26 17.71
CA ALA A 482 12.28 -3.53 17.78
C ALA A 482 11.45 -2.33 17.29
N MET A 483 10.39 -2.63 16.56
CA MET A 483 9.39 -1.68 16.10
C MET A 483 8.14 -1.83 16.95
N TRP A 484 7.55 -0.70 17.32
CA TRP A 484 6.39 -0.61 18.20
C TRP A 484 5.32 0.28 17.55
N SER A 485 4.05 -0.08 17.73
CA SER A 485 2.93 0.76 17.32
C SER A 485 2.79 1.98 18.22
N SER A 486 2.10 3.01 17.73
CA SER A 486 1.72 4.19 18.52
C SER A 486 0.46 3.97 19.37
N ASP A 487 -0.01 2.73 19.50
CA ASP A 487 -1.20 2.40 20.29
C ASP A 487 -0.94 2.56 21.80
N GLU A 488 -1.99 2.69 22.60
CA GLU A 488 -1.92 2.64 24.06
C GLU A 488 -2.67 1.39 24.58
N PRO A 489 -1.98 0.34 25.04
CA PRO A 489 -0.52 0.20 25.17
C PRO A 489 0.19 -0.09 23.84
N PRO A 490 1.47 0.32 23.67
CA PRO A 490 2.26 0.05 22.47
C PRO A 490 2.37 -1.44 22.19
N GLN A 491 2.19 -1.84 20.94
CA GLN A 491 2.28 -3.24 20.53
C GLN A 491 3.53 -3.46 19.69
N TYR A 492 4.22 -4.58 19.92
CA TYR A 492 5.38 -4.96 19.12
C TYR A 492 4.92 -5.31 17.69
N THR A 493 5.40 -4.56 16.70
CA THR A 493 5.00 -4.70 15.29
C THR A 493 6.03 -5.43 14.44
N GLY A 494 7.28 -5.53 14.89
CA GLY A 494 8.36 -6.13 14.11
C GLY A 494 9.75 -5.75 14.59
N ALA A 495 10.77 -6.01 13.77
CA ALA A 495 12.13 -5.57 14.00
C ALA A 495 12.91 -5.37 12.70
N ILE A 496 13.84 -4.44 12.70
CA ILE A 496 14.85 -4.28 11.65
C ILE A 496 16.22 -4.61 12.22
N GLY A 497 17.12 -5.17 11.43
CA GLY A 497 18.44 -5.50 11.95
C GLY A 497 19.50 -5.79 10.89
N LYS A 498 20.71 -5.94 11.39
CA LYS A 498 21.91 -6.23 10.61
C LYS A 498 22.63 -7.43 11.23
N VAL A 499 23.05 -8.35 10.38
CA VAL A 499 23.95 -9.46 10.74
C VAL A 499 25.35 -9.13 10.23
N ALA A 500 26.31 -9.12 11.14
CA ALA A 500 27.73 -8.92 10.85
C ALA A 500 28.52 -10.15 11.29
N GLU A 501 29.49 -10.58 10.50
CA GLU A 501 30.46 -11.59 10.95
C GLU A 501 31.33 -11.02 12.08
N CYS A 502 31.60 -11.83 13.08
CA CYS A 502 32.65 -11.51 14.05
C CYS A 502 33.99 -11.86 13.41
N GLU A 503 34.90 -10.89 13.30
CA GLU A 503 36.30 -11.19 12.97
C GLU A 503 36.89 -12.08 14.09
N GLU A 504 37.62 -13.14 13.70
CA GLU A 504 38.51 -13.80 14.65
C GLU A 504 39.49 -12.73 15.14
N GLU A 505 39.49 -12.42 16.43
CA GLU A 505 40.58 -11.63 17.02
C GLU A 505 41.89 -12.38 16.75
N GLU A 506 42.64 -11.92 15.74
CA GLU A 506 44.03 -12.33 15.53
C GLU A 506 44.78 -12.09 16.85
N GLY A 507 45.37 -13.17 17.36
CA GLY A 507 45.80 -13.27 18.75
C GLY A 507 46.72 -12.14 19.23
N ALA A 508 46.45 -11.66 20.44
CA ALA A 508 47.50 -11.17 21.32
C ALA A 508 47.97 -12.35 22.18
N SER A 509 49.21 -12.75 21.95
CA SER A 509 49.97 -13.77 22.70
C SER A 509 50.22 -13.37 24.15
#